data_AF-A0A1F3SGH5-F1
#
_entry.id   AF-A0A1F3SGH5-F1
#
_cell.length_a   1.000
_cell.length_b   1.000
_cell.length_c   1.000
_cell.angle_alpha   90.00
_cell.angle_beta   90.00
_cell.angle_gamma   90.00
#
_symmetry.space_group_name_H-M   'P 1'
#
loop_
_entity.id
_entity.type
_entity.pdbx_description
1 polymer ?
#
loop_
_entity_poly.entity_id
_entity_poly.type
_entity_poly.pdbx_seq_one_letter_code
_entity_poly.pdbx_strand_id
1 'polypeptide(L)'
;MLNCHRIIPFLKVSFFLGLFIPPMTFGQSSKVECVAFREMGKFCYPTGPTGPAPLLVFIRGLYQGSGRVESTAARMTAANAALEAYQLSSFKRPVLIMGSSHLGLEQTSILELEALYQRYNLGEFTQYTLAAHSGGYDGLFATLREAVSLQIPMPEAIIMLDNFYSVQPANTELYRKVLEGGVSCGGFLTDHNLDRYRRLYKNPKCTVIGPENQNHNTSVLPTLQKFLK
;
A
#
# COMPACT_ATOMS: atom_id res chain seq x y z
N MET A 1 41.94 -17.24 81.15
CA MET A 1 40.57 -17.80 81.00
C MET A 1 39.56 -16.73 81.34
N LEU A 2 38.51 -16.62 80.51
CA LEU A 2 37.21 -15.95 80.70
C LEU A 2 37.17 -14.44 80.99
N ASN A 3 36.75 -13.66 79.99
CA ASN A 3 35.39 -13.10 79.86
C ASN A 3 35.43 -11.79 79.08
N CYS A 4 34.64 -11.68 78.00
CA CYS A 4 34.12 -10.37 77.61
C CYS A 4 32.77 -10.54 76.89
N HIS A 5 31.76 -9.89 77.45
CA HIS A 5 30.39 -9.84 76.99
C HIS A 5 30.20 -8.80 75.87
N ARG A 6 29.33 -9.18 74.92
CA ARG A 6 28.28 -8.40 74.23
C ARG A 6 28.50 -6.89 74.06
N ILE A 7 28.45 -6.44 72.80
CA ILE A 7 27.44 -5.46 72.30
C ILE A 7 27.14 -5.79 70.83
N ILE A 8 25.84 -5.84 70.47
CA ILE A 8 25.31 -5.96 69.10
C ILE A 8 25.02 -4.55 68.57
N PRO A 9 25.34 -4.24 67.30
CA PRO A 9 24.57 -3.27 66.55
C PRO A 9 23.76 -3.93 65.42
N PHE A 10 22.49 -3.57 65.38
CA PHE A 10 21.56 -3.82 64.28
C PHE A 10 22.10 -3.24 62.96
N LEU A 11 22.28 -4.09 61.94
CA LEU A 11 22.36 -3.64 60.55
C LEU A 11 21.00 -3.86 59.87
N LYS A 12 20.42 -2.77 59.38
CA LYS A 12 19.26 -2.73 58.49
C LYS A 12 19.59 -3.49 57.20
N VAL A 13 18.83 -4.55 56.91
CA VAL A 13 18.79 -5.19 55.60
C VAL A 13 17.85 -4.37 54.72
N SER A 14 18.39 -3.60 53.78
CA SER A 14 17.61 -3.03 52.68
C SER A 14 17.43 -4.11 51.62
N PHE A 15 16.21 -4.64 51.50
CA PHE A 15 15.77 -5.43 50.35
C PHE A 15 15.74 -4.53 49.11
N PHE A 16 16.75 -4.64 48.24
CA PHE A 16 16.61 -4.20 46.85
C PHE A 16 15.88 -5.30 46.09
N LEU A 17 14.57 -5.12 45.84
CA LEU A 17 13.91 -5.82 44.75
C LEU A 17 14.56 -5.33 43.45
N GLY A 18 15.48 -6.13 42.92
CA GLY A 18 15.92 -6.01 41.55
C GLY A 18 14.72 -6.31 40.63
N LEU A 19 14.10 -5.25 40.10
CA LEU A 19 13.25 -5.36 38.93
C LEU A 19 14.10 -5.96 37.81
N PHE A 20 13.90 -7.25 37.53
CA PHE A 20 14.29 -7.86 36.27
C PHE A 20 13.44 -7.20 35.18
N ILE A 21 13.96 -6.12 34.61
CA ILE A 21 13.44 -5.57 33.36
C ILE A 21 13.96 -6.57 32.29
N PRO A 22 13.10 -7.37 31.65
CA PRO A 22 13.55 -8.18 30.53
C PRO A 22 14.17 -7.23 29.50
N PRO A 23 15.29 -7.61 28.85
CA PRO A 23 15.87 -6.78 27.81
C PRO A 23 14.76 -6.48 26.80
N MET A 24 14.45 -5.20 26.61
CA MET A 24 13.64 -4.77 25.49
C MET A 24 14.35 -5.31 24.25
N THR A 25 13.78 -6.32 23.62
CA THR A 25 14.11 -6.66 22.26
C THR A 25 13.71 -5.43 21.45
N PHE A 26 14.70 -4.58 21.16
CA PHE A 26 14.57 -3.56 20.13
C PHE A 26 14.04 -4.30 18.91
N GLY A 27 12.78 -4.04 18.56
CA GLY A 27 12.15 -4.64 17.39
C GLY A 27 13.09 -4.43 16.21
N GLN A 28 13.55 -5.52 15.59
CA GLN A 28 14.22 -5.44 14.31
C GLN A 28 13.25 -4.72 13.38
N SER A 29 13.53 -3.44 13.09
CA SER A 29 12.86 -2.70 12.04
C SER A 29 12.98 -3.56 10.78
N SER A 30 11.85 -4.00 10.27
CA SER A 30 11.80 -4.69 8.99
C SER A 30 12.33 -3.72 7.95
N LYS A 31 13.57 -3.95 7.50
CA LYS A 31 14.13 -3.17 6.40
C LYS A 31 13.35 -3.51 5.13
N VAL A 32 12.97 -2.47 4.39
CA VAL A 32 12.36 -2.60 3.07
C VAL A 32 13.45 -2.29 2.06
N GLU A 33 13.74 -3.24 1.19
CA GLU A 33 14.58 -3.00 0.01
C GLU A 33 13.69 -2.74 -1.19
N CYS A 34 14.20 -1.98 -2.15
CA CYS A 34 13.44 -1.66 -3.34
C CYS A 34 14.32 -1.69 -4.58
N VAL A 35 13.83 -2.33 -5.63
CA VAL A 35 14.48 -2.41 -6.95
C VAL A 35 13.64 -1.70 -8.00
N ALA A 36 14.28 -1.27 -9.08
CA ALA A 36 13.56 -0.77 -10.24
C ALA A 36 12.69 -1.88 -10.83
N PHE A 37 11.47 -1.52 -11.22
CA PHE A 37 10.53 -2.39 -11.90
C PHE A 37 10.29 -1.83 -13.31
N ARG A 38 11.00 -2.42 -14.29
CA ARG A 38 11.15 -1.96 -15.68
C ARG A 38 11.04 -0.44 -15.85
N GLU A 39 10.08 -0.03 -16.67
CA GLU A 39 9.74 1.34 -17.01
C GLU A 39 8.57 1.88 -16.17
N MET A 40 8.14 1.14 -15.16
CA MET A 40 6.82 1.28 -14.55
C MET A 40 6.88 1.85 -13.13
N GLY A 41 8.01 1.70 -12.45
CA GLY A 41 8.23 2.28 -11.14
C GLY A 41 9.16 1.42 -10.30
N LYS A 42 8.72 1.07 -9.09
CA LYS A 42 9.58 0.44 -8.09
C LYS A 42 8.89 -0.74 -7.41
N PHE A 43 9.60 -1.85 -7.30
CA PHE A 43 9.20 -3.00 -6.50
C PHE A 43 9.94 -2.97 -5.17
N CYS A 44 9.21 -2.87 -4.07
CA CYS A 44 9.73 -2.86 -2.71
C CYS A 44 9.35 -4.17 -2.00
N TYR A 45 10.27 -4.78 -1.26
CA TYR A 45 10.06 -6.03 -0.56
C TYR A 45 10.72 -6.00 0.83
N PRO A 46 10.18 -6.76 1.80
CA PRO A 46 10.82 -6.91 3.11
C PRO A 46 12.11 -7.71 3.01
N THR A 47 13.13 -7.37 3.80
CA THR A 47 14.34 -8.20 3.96
C THR A 47 14.43 -8.94 5.28
N GLY A 48 13.37 -8.89 6.09
CA GLY A 48 13.28 -9.61 7.36
C GLY A 48 12.22 -10.72 7.35
N PRO A 49 12.34 -11.74 8.22
CA PRO A 49 11.43 -12.89 8.28
C PRO A 49 9.98 -12.54 8.70
N THR A 50 9.78 -11.35 9.25
CA THR A 50 8.46 -10.83 9.70
C THR A 50 8.08 -9.53 9.01
N GLY A 51 8.66 -9.25 7.84
CA GLY A 51 8.47 -7.96 7.20
C GLY A 51 7.08 -7.75 6.57
N PRO A 52 6.76 -6.48 6.23
CA PRO A 52 5.57 -6.12 5.45
C PRO A 52 5.52 -6.91 4.13
N ALA A 53 4.36 -7.06 3.48
CA ALA A 53 4.36 -7.72 2.18
C ALA A 53 5.09 -6.86 1.14
N PRO A 54 5.55 -7.48 0.03
CA PRO A 54 6.00 -6.73 -1.11
C PRO A 54 4.98 -5.68 -1.56
N LEU A 55 5.47 -4.61 -2.16
CA LEU A 55 4.73 -3.46 -2.60
C LEU A 55 5.28 -3.04 -3.96
N LEU A 56 4.42 -2.95 -4.97
CA LEU A 56 4.81 -2.34 -6.24
C LEU A 56 4.17 -0.95 -6.34
N VAL A 57 5.03 0.06 -6.41
CA VAL A 57 4.62 1.45 -6.64
C VAL A 57 4.74 1.72 -8.13
N PHE A 58 3.59 1.78 -8.81
CA PHE A 58 3.46 2.00 -10.25
C PHE A 58 3.16 3.48 -10.54
N ILE A 59 4.16 4.25 -10.95
CA ILE A 59 3.98 5.69 -11.11
C ILE A 59 4.54 6.17 -12.45
N ARG A 60 3.62 6.66 -13.30
CA ARG A 60 3.92 7.45 -14.51
C ARG A 60 3.30 8.86 -14.48
N GLY A 61 3.08 9.43 -13.29
CA GLY A 61 2.53 10.78 -13.08
C GLY A 61 2.95 11.36 -11.73
N LEU A 62 3.32 12.65 -11.67
CA LEU A 62 3.89 13.27 -10.48
C LEU A 62 2.86 13.44 -9.36
N TYR A 63 3.18 13.00 -8.14
CA TYR A 63 2.60 13.60 -6.94
C TYR A 63 3.15 15.03 -6.84
N GLN A 64 2.28 16.05 -6.88
CA GLN A 64 2.57 17.51 -6.89
C GLN A 64 2.85 18.20 -8.24
N GLY A 65 2.48 17.62 -9.39
CA GLY A 65 2.67 18.27 -10.70
C GLY A 65 1.54 18.03 -11.70
N SER A 66 1.56 18.74 -12.82
CA SER A 66 0.50 18.71 -13.84
C SER A 66 0.80 17.80 -15.05
N GLY A 67 1.84 16.96 -15.01
CA GLY A 67 2.40 16.30 -16.19
C GLY A 67 2.66 14.79 -16.09
N ARG A 68 2.72 14.15 -17.26
CA ARG A 68 3.16 12.75 -17.44
C ARG A 68 4.64 12.62 -17.13
N VAL A 69 5.04 11.53 -16.46
CA VAL A 69 6.45 11.28 -16.10
C VAL A 69 7.09 10.35 -17.13
N GLU A 70 7.93 10.91 -18.00
CA GLU A 70 8.41 10.21 -19.19
C GLU A 70 9.79 9.56 -19.06
N SER A 71 10.64 9.92 -18.10
CA SER A 71 11.95 9.25 -17.93
C SER A 71 11.94 8.23 -16.80
N THR A 72 12.71 7.14 -16.96
CA THR A 72 12.86 6.12 -15.90
C THR A 72 13.33 6.73 -14.58
N ALA A 73 14.29 7.65 -14.62
CA ALA A 73 14.77 8.34 -13.41
C ALA A 73 13.65 9.13 -12.71
N ALA A 74 12.83 9.88 -13.46
CA ALA A 74 11.73 10.65 -12.87
C ALA A 74 10.62 9.74 -12.33
N ARG A 75 10.36 8.58 -12.96
CA ARG A 75 9.42 7.57 -12.45
C ARG A 75 9.91 6.98 -11.13
N MET A 76 11.21 6.71 -11.02
CA MET A 76 11.83 6.25 -9.78
C MET A 76 11.76 7.30 -8.67
N THR A 77 12.01 8.57 -8.98
CA THR A 77 11.85 9.68 -8.03
C THR A 77 10.41 9.80 -7.54
N ALA A 78 9.44 9.73 -8.45
CA ALA A 78 8.02 9.78 -8.08
C ALA A 78 7.59 8.57 -7.24
N ALA A 79 8.08 7.37 -7.57
CA ALA A 79 7.87 6.16 -6.78
C ALA A 79 8.44 6.28 -5.35
N ASN A 80 9.64 6.86 -5.19
CA ASN A 80 10.22 7.12 -3.87
C ASN A 80 9.38 8.13 -3.07
N ALA A 81 8.96 9.23 -3.70
CA ALA A 81 8.13 10.23 -3.04
C ALA A 81 6.79 9.66 -2.56
N ALA A 82 6.15 8.80 -3.37
CA ALA A 82 4.91 8.13 -2.97
C ALA A 82 5.12 7.08 -1.86
N LEU A 83 6.23 6.33 -1.90
CA LEU A 83 6.59 5.37 -0.86
C LEU A 83 6.66 6.06 0.52
N GLU A 84 7.31 7.22 0.56
CA GLU A 84 7.45 8.03 1.77
C GLU A 84 6.13 8.69 2.17
N ALA A 85 5.49 9.42 1.25
CA ALA A 85 4.25 10.16 1.52
C ALA A 85 3.11 9.25 2.01
N TYR A 86 3.03 8.04 1.46
CA TYR A 86 2.00 7.06 1.82
C TYR A 86 2.49 6.00 2.80
N GLN A 87 3.68 6.15 3.38
CA GLN A 87 4.26 5.25 4.39
C GLN A 87 4.06 3.77 4.06
N LEU A 88 4.27 3.41 2.79
CA LEU A 88 3.76 2.15 2.27
C LEU A 88 4.52 0.93 2.80
N SER A 89 5.72 1.16 3.35
CA SER A 89 6.50 0.16 4.08
C SER A 89 5.78 -0.42 5.30
N SER A 90 4.67 0.17 5.73
CA SER A 90 3.87 -0.33 6.85
C SER A 90 2.80 -1.37 6.46
N PHE A 91 2.53 -1.60 5.17
CA PHE A 91 1.46 -2.49 4.72
C PHE A 91 1.90 -3.95 4.62
N LYS A 92 1.01 -4.88 5.02
CA LYS A 92 1.28 -6.32 5.04
C LYS A 92 0.73 -7.08 3.84
N ARG A 93 0.29 -6.40 2.78
CA ARG A 93 -0.22 -7.03 1.55
C ARG A 93 0.38 -6.39 0.29
N PRO A 94 0.48 -7.13 -0.83
CA PRO A 94 0.80 -6.55 -2.13
C PRO A 94 -0.17 -5.44 -2.51
N VAL A 95 0.35 -4.21 -2.59
CA VAL A 95 -0.39 -3.08 -3.12
C VAL A 95 0.30 -2.60 -4.38
N LEU A 96 -0.50 -2.49 -5.44
CA LEU A 96 -0.15 -1.90 -6.72
C LEU A 96 -0.77 -0.52 -6.77
N ILE A 97 0.03 0.52 -6.56
CA ILE A 97 -0.48 1.89 -6.61
C ILE A 97 -0.23 2.47 -7.97
N MET A 98 -1.29 2.81 -8.70
CA MET A 98 -1.28 3.47 -9.99
C MET A 98 -1.46 4.99 -9.80
N GLY A 99 -0.41 5.76 -10.07
CA GLY A 99 -0.52 7.23 -10.21
C GLY A 99 -1.23 7.64 -11.50
N SER A 100 -1.28 8.94 -11.81
CA SER A 100 -1.87 9.52 -13.04
C SER A 100 -1.23 8.97 -14.33
N SER A 101 -1.66 7.79 -14.76
CA SER A 101 -1.16 7.04 -15.91
C SER A 101 -2.32 6.37 -16.65
N HIS A 102 -2.20 6.31 -17.97
CA HIS A 102 -3.13 5.58 -18.84
C HIS A 102 -2.69 4.14 -19.12
N LEU A 103 -1.46 3.77 -18.73
CA LEU A 103 -0.92 2.44 -18.93
C LEU A 103 -1.39 1.52 -17.79
N GLY A 104 -1.90 0.35 -18.17
CA GLY A 104 -2.25 -0.75 -17.27
C GLY A 104 -1.06 -1.62 -16.90
N LEU A 105 -1.29 -2.61 -16.04
CA LEU A 105 -0.42 -3.77 -15.93
C LEU A 105 -0.68 -4.68 -17.13
N GLU A 106 0.37 -4.92 -17.90
CA GLU A 106 0.36 -5.83 -19.03
C GLU A 106 0.85 -7.21 -18.57
N GLN A 107 0.56 -8.25 -19.35
CA GLN A 107 1.04 -9.61 -19.07
C GLN A 107 2.56 -9.65 -18.83
N THR A 108 3.35 -8.88 -19.60
CA THR A 108 4.81 -8.84 -19.42
C THR A 108 5.22 -8.28 -18.05
N SER A 109 4.48 -7.31 -17.51
CA SER A 109 4.69 -6.78 -16.16
C SER A 109 4.38 -7.82 -15.09
N ILE A 110 3.33 -8.62 -15.30
CA ILE A 110 2.96 -9.68 -14.36
C ILE A 110 4.03 -10.76 -14.31
N LEU A 111 4.55 -11.19 -15.46
CA LEU A 111 5.66 -12.15 -15.51
C LEU A 111 6.93 -11.64 -14.81
N GLU A 112 7.22 -10.34 -14.94
CA GLU A 112 8.33 -9.71 -14.22
C GLU A 112 8.07 -9.67 -12.71
N LEU A 113 6.84 -9.36 -12.27
CA LEU A 113 6.46 -9.43 -10.86
C LEU A 113 6.63 -10.84 -10.30
N GLU A 114 6.11 -11.86 -11.00
CA GLU A 114 6.25 -13.26 -10.60
C GLU A 114 7.72 -13.65 -10.46
N ALA A 115 8.57 -13.25 -11.41
CA ALA A 115 10.01 -13.49 -11.34
C ALA A 115 10.66 -12.80 -10.13
N LEU A 116 10.23 -11.58 -9.78
CA LEU A 116 10.71 -10.88 -8.59
C LEU A 116 10.24 -11.56 -7.29
N TYR A 117 8.99 -12.04 -7.23
CA TYR A 117 8.47 -12.79 -6.10
C TYR A 117 9.26 -14.08 -5.85
N GLN A 118 9.57 -14.81 -6.92
CA GLN A 118 10.42 -16.00 -6.85
C GLN A 118 11.85 -15.65 -6.41
N ARG A 119 12.45 -14.62 -7.04
CA ARG A 119 13.83 -14.19 -6.75
C ARG A 119 14.04 -13.81 -5.29
N TYR A 120 13.05 -13.17 -4.66
CA TYR A 120 13.15 -12.71 -3.27
C TYR A 120 12.41 -13.61 -2.27
N ASN A 121 12.00 -14.81 -2.70
CA ASN A 121 11.33 -15.82 -1.85
C ASN A 121 10.09 -15.26 -1.12
N LEU A 122 9.23 -14.54 -1.87
CA LEU A 122 8.05 -13.85 -1.35
C LEU A 122 6.76 -14.68 -1.53
N GLY A 123 6.89 -15.94 -1.92
CA GLY A 123 5.79 -16.82 -2.29
C GLY A 123 5.32 -16.59 -3.73
N GLU A 124 4.06 -16.93 -4.00
CA GLU A 124 3.45 -16.76 -5.32
C GLU A 124 2.70 -15.42 -5.41
N PHE A 125 2.79 -14.78 -6.57
CA PHE A 125 1.99 -13.59 -6.87
C PHE A 125 0.57 -13.99 -7.27
N THR A 126 -0.28 -14.28 -6.28
CA THR A 126 -1.66 -14.76 -6.53
C THR A 126 -2.72 -13.74 -6.13
N GLN A 127 -2.38 -12.79 -5.26
CA GLN A 127 -3.31 -11.80 -4.73
C GLN A 127 -2.64 -10.45 -4.58
N TYR A 128 -3.33 -9.39 -5.03
CA TYR A 128 -2.88 -8.03 -4.85
C TYR A 128 -4.06 -7.06 -4.73
N THR A 129 -3.79 -5.91 -4.11
CA THR A 129 -4.69 -4.77 -4.13
C THR A 129 -4.27 -3.80 -5.20
N LEU A 130 -5.21 -3.33 -6.01
CA LEU A 130 -4.99 -2.30 -7.03
C LEU A 130 -5.53 -0.96 -6.53
N ALA A 131 -4.65 -0.04 -6.16
CA ALA A 131 -5.02 1.31 -5.77
C ALA A 131 -4.75 2.27 -6.93
N ALA A 132 -5.65 3.19 -7.22
CA ALA A 132 -5.46 4.14 -8.31
C ALA A 132 -5.77 5.57 -7.86
N HIS A 133 -4.82 6.48 -8.03
CA HIS A 133 -4.89 7.87 -7.55
C HIS A 133 -5.08 8.86 -8.68
N SER A 134 -6.01 9.82 -8.48
CA SER A 134 -6.23 10.94 -9.40
C SER A 134 -6.49 10.50 -10.84
N GLY A 135 -5.63 10.80 -11.81
CA GLY A 135 -5.77 10.37 -13.20
C GLY A 135 -5.49 8.88 -13.45
N GLY A 136 -5.18 8.08 -12.42
CA GLY A 136 -4.83 6.67 -12.56
C GLY A 136 -5.96 5.75 -13.00
N TYR A 137 -7.20 6.25 -13.20
CA TYR A 137 -8.32 5.39 -13.63
C TYR A 137 -8.06 4.77 -15.00
N ASP A 138 -7.40 5.46 -15.92
CA ASP A 138 -7.15 4.90 -17.26
C ASP A 138 -6.27 3.65 -17.16
N GLY A 139 -5.21 3.71 -16.35
CA GLY A 139 -4.38 2.56 -16.01
C GLY A 139 -5.14 1.49 -15.22
N LEU A 140 -6.00 1.87 -14.27
CA LEU A 140 -6.87 0.94 -13.55
C LEU A 140 -7.72 0.13 -14.53
N PHE A 141 -8.45 0.81 -15.42
CA PHE A 141 -9.33 0.14 -16.38
C PHE A 141 -8.55 -0.65 -17.43
N ALA A 142 -7.37 -0.19 -17.86
CA ALA A 142 -6.48 -0.99 -18.69
C ALA A 142 -6.08 -2.29 -17.98
N THR A 143 -5.62 -2.21 -16.74
CA THR A 143 -5.29 -3.40 -15.91
C THR A 143 -6.47 -4.35 -15.79
N LEU A 144 -7.67 -3.84 -15.46
CA LEU A 144 -8.86 -4.67 -15.31
C LEU A 144 -9.27 -5.35 -16.62
N ARG A 145 -9.06 -4.69 -17.77
CA ARG A 145 -9.32 -5.31 -19.09
C ARG A 145 -8.38 -6.48 -19.30
N GLU A 146 -7.07 -6.26 -19.11
CA GLU A 146 -6.05 -7.30 -19.24
C GLU A 146 -6.31 -8.47 -18.28
N ALA A 147 -6.74 -8.17 -17.07
CA ALA A 147 -7.13 -9.17 -16.08
C ALA A 147 -8.26 -10.06 -16.59
N VAL A 148 -9.32 -9.48 -17.15
CA VAL A 148 -10.45 -10.24 -17.69
C VAL A 148 -10.09 -10.98 -18.99
N SER A 149 -9.27 -10.40 -19.86
CA SER A 149 -8.98 -10.97 -21.19
C SER A 149 -7.80 -11.94 -21.21
N LEU A 150 -6.73 -11.69 -20.46
CA LEU A 150 -5.46 -12.41 -20.53
C LEU A 150 -5.23 -13.34 -19.34
N GLN A 151 -6.23 -13.54 -18.48
CA GLN A 151 -6.17 -14.44 -17.32
C GLN A 151 -5.01 -14.11 -16.36
N ILE A 152 -4.57 -12.85 -16.29
CA ILE A 152 -3.69 -12.43 -15.19
C ILE A 152 -4.50 -12.42 -13.89
N PRO A 153 -3.87 -12.62 -12.72
CA PRO A 153 -4.58 -12.68 -11.45
C PRO A 153 -5.48 -11.45 -11.24
N MET A 154 -6.70 -11.69 -10.79
CA MET A 154 -7.64 -10.62 -10.47
C MET A 154 -7.22 -9.93 -9.17
N PRO A 155 -7.29 -8.58 -9.08
CA PRO A 155 -7.05 -7.92 -7.81
C PRO A 155 -8.10 -8.38 -6.81
N GLU A 156 -7.69 -8.61 -5.57
CA GLU A 156 -8.60 -8.92 -4.46
C GLU A 156 -9.39 -7.67 -4.04
N ALA A 157 -8.76 -6.51 -4.19
CA ALA A 157 -9.32 -5.23 -3.81
C ALA A 157 -8.97 -4.15 -4.82
N ILE A 158 -9.90 -3.23 -5.05
CA ILE A 158 -9.68 -1.98 -5.77
C ILE A 158 -9.84 -0.83 -4.78
N ILE A 159 -8.85 0.08 -4.72
CA ILE A 159 -8.91 1.28 -3.90
C ILE A 159 -8.88 2.52 -4.81
N MET A 160 -9.99 3.25 -4.87
CA MET A 160 -10.11 4.49 -5.63
C MET A 160 -9.69 5.68 -4.76
N LEU A 161 -8.55 6.28 -5.07
CA LEU A 161 -7.98 7.39 -4.34
C LEU A 161 -8.29 8.68 -5.11
N ASP A 162 -9.44 9.28 -4.85
CA ASP A 162 -9.95 10.46 -5.55
C ASP A 162 -9.92 10.33 -7.09
N ASN A 163 -10.40 9.18 -7.58
CA ASN A 163 -10.18 8.74 -8.95
C ASN A 163 -11.49 8.35 -9.65
N PHE A 164 -12.38 9.33 -9.84
CA PHE A 164 -13.74 9.11 -10.36
C PHE A 164 -13.99 9.79 -11.71
N TYR A 165 -13.03 9.67 -12.63
CA TYR A 165 -13.04 10.43 -13.88
C TYR A 165 -13.69 9.70 -15.08
N SER A 166 -13.79 8.37 -15.07
CA SER A 166 -14.23 7.61 -16.26
C SER A 166 -15.73 7.64 -16.49
N VAL A 167 -16.15 8.13 -17.66
CA VAL A 167 -17.54 8.20 -18.13
C VAL A 167 -17.86 7.18 -19.23
N GLN A 168 -16.90 6.36 -19.64
CA GLN A 168 -17.09 5.45 -20.77
C GLN A 168 -17.95 4.25 -20.34
N PRO A 169 -19.08 3.97 -21.03
CA PRO A 169 -19.97 2.87 -20.66
C PRO A 169 -19.28 1.51 -20.53
N ALA A 170 -18.31 1.23 -21.40
CA ALA A 170 -17.53 -0.01 -21.37
C ALA A 170 -16.71 -0.17 -20.07
N ASN A 171 -16.15 0.92 -19.55
CA ASN A 171 -15.39 0.89 -18.30
C ASN A 171 -16.32 0.71 -17.09
N THR A 172 -17.49 1.37 -17.10
CA THR A 172 -18.51 1.19 -16.05
C THR A 172 -19.01 -0.26 -15.99
N GLU A 173 -19.23 -0.88 -17.15
CA GLU A 173 -19.68 -2.27 -17.23
C GLU A 173 -18.59 -3.26 -16.80
N LEU A 174 -17.34 -3.04 -17.23
CA LEU A 174 -16.19 -3.82 -16.76
C LEU A 174 -16.06 -3.73 -15.24
N TYR A 175 -16.16 -2.52 -14.69
CA TYR A 175 -16.11 -2.29 -13.26
C TYR A 175 -17.18 -3.09 -12.53
N ARG A 176 -18.43 -3.02 -12.99
CA ARG A 176 -19.56 -3.75 -12.42
C ARG A 176 -19.30 -5.26 -12.41
N LYS A 177 -18.82 -5.83 -13.52
CA LYS A 177 -18.47 -7.26 -13.61
C LYS A 177 -17.39 -7.67 -12.62
N VAL A 178 -16.34 -6.86 -12.49
CA VAL A 178 -15.24 -7.12 -11.55
C VAL A 178 -15.77 -7.14 -10.10
N LEU A 179 -16.61 -6.19 -9.73
CA LEU A 179 -17.22 -6.16 -8.39
C LEU A 179 -18.24 -7.30 -8.15
N GLU A 180 -18.94 -7.74 -9.19
CA GLU A 180 -19.80 -8.94 -9.12
C GLU A 180 -19.02 -10.23 -8.99
N GLY A 181 -17.80 -10.28 -9.54
CA GLY A 181 -16.85 -11.37 -9.37
C GLY A 181 -16.22 -11.47 -7.98
N GLY A 182 -16.63 -10.63 -7.02
CA GLY A 182 -16.19 -10.71 -5.63
C GLY A 182 -14.99 -9.82 -5.28
N VAL A 183 -14.52 -8.99 -6.21
CA VAL A 183 -13.46 -8.01 -5.93
C VAL A 183 -14.00 -6.95 -4.97
N SER A 184 -13.32 -6.80 -3.83
CA SER A 184 -13.67 -5.78 -2.84
C SER A 184 -13.33 -4.39 -3.36
N CYS A 185 -14.06 -3.38 -2.88
CA CYS A 185 -13.88 -2.03 -3.37
C CYS A 185 -13.98 -0.99 -2.27
N GLY A 186 -13.00 -0.09 -2.25
CA GLY A 186 -12.89 1.00 -1.30
C GLY A 186 -12.39 2.29 -1.93
N GLY A 187 -12.40 3.38 -1.18
CA GLY A 187 -11.79 4.62 -1.62
C GLY A 187 -12.17 5.85 -0.81
N PHE A 188 -11.69 7.00 -1.27
CA PHE A 188 -12.17 8.31 -0.85
C PHE A 188 -12.40 9.17 -2.08
N LEU A 189 -13.27 10.17 -1.95
CA LEU A 189 -13.47 11.19 -2.98
C LEU A 189 -13.33 12.57 -2.36
N THR A 190 -12.91 13.56 -3.13
CA THR A 190 -12.97 14.99 -2.76
C THR A 190 -14.21 15.65 -3.38
N ASP A 191 -14.54 16.88 -2.94
CA ASP A 191 -15.63 17.66 -3.52
C ASP A 191 -15.54 17.77 -5.04
N HIS A 192 -14.32 17.86 -5.59
CA HIS A 192 -14.06 17.91 -7.02
C HIS A 192 -14.63 16.72 -7.80
N ASN A 193 -14.73 15.54 -7.16
CA ASN A 193 -15.17 14.30 -7.78
C ASN A 193 -16.58 13.85 -7.35
N LEU A 194 -17.21 14.56 -6.42
CA LEU A 194 -18.53 14.20 -5.87
C LEU A 194 -19.60 14.08 -6.95
N ASP A 195 -19.69 15.06 -7.86
CA ASP A 195 -20.68 15.06 -8.93
C ASP A 195 -20.45 13.94 -9.94
N ARG A 196 -19.18 13.61 -10.22
CA ARG A 196 -18.84 12.50 -11.12
C ARG A 196 -19.21 11.17 -10.47
N TYR A 197 -18.84 10.98 -9.21
CA TYR A 197 -19.22 9.81 -8.41
C TYR A 197 -20.73 9.59 -8.41
N ARG A 198 -21.51 10.62 -8.05
CA ARG A 198 -22.99 10.55 -8.01
C ARG A 198 -23.62 10.19 -9.35
N ARG A 199 -23.06 10.66 -10.47
CA ARG A 199 -23.60 10.36 -11.81
C ARG A 199 -23.29 8.95 -12.27
N LEU A 200 -22.08 8.47 -11.97
CA LEU A 200 -21.49 7.31 -12.64
C LEU A 200 -21.49 6.04 -11.78
N TYR A 201 -21.54 6.20 -10.46
CA TYR A 201 -21.43 5.11 -9.49
C TYR A 201 -22.72 5.02 -8.64
N LYS A 202 -23.90 5.13 -9.28
CA LYS A 202 -25.23 5.25 -8.63
C LYS A 202 -25.69 4.09 -7.72
N ASN A 203 -24.88 3.06 -7.51
CA ASN A 203 -25.09 1.99 -6.52
C ASN A 203 -23.74 1.29 -6.31
N PRO A 204 -22.80 1.91 -5.60
CA PRO A 204 -21.49 1.30 -5.46
C PRO A 204 -21.57 0.19 -4.42
N LYS A 205 -21.19 -1.02 -4.82
CA LYS A 205 -20.67 -2.03 -3.87
C LYS A 205 -19.35 -1.58 -3.22
N CYS A 206 -18.89 -0.37 -3.51
CA CYS A 206 -17.69 0.24 -2.96
C CYS A 206 -17.98 1.00 -1.68
N THR A 207 -17.15 0.78 -0.67
CA THR A 207 -17.14 1.62 0.53
C THR A 207 -16.34 2.88 0.24
N VAL A 208 -17.00 4.04 0.14
CA VAL A 208 -16.31 5.31 -0.16
C VAL A 208 -16.40 6.26 1.02
N ILE A 209 -15.25 6.79 1.44
CA ILE A 209 -15.16 7.89 2.41
C ILE A 209 -15.59 9.17 1.69
N GLY A 210 -16.65 9.80 2.20
CA GLY A 210 -17.23 11.02 1.62
C GLY A 210 -16.27 12.22 1.68
N PRO A 211 -16.58 13.31 0.96
CA PRO A 211 -15.66 14.42 0.72
C PRO A 211 -15.33 15.27 1.94
N GLU A 212 -16.11 15.16 3.01
CA GLU A 212 -15.91 15.94 4.23
C GLU A 212 -14.51 15.71 4.79
N ASN A 213 -13.75 16.82 4.89
CA ASN A 213 -12.36 16.86 5.35
C ASN A 213 -11.40 16.01 4.50
N GLN A 214 -11.75 15.66 3.26
CA GLN A 214 -10.85 14.95 2.36
C GLN A 214 -10.02 15.92 1.53
N ASN A 215 -8.74 15.61 1.42
CA ASN A 215 -7.81 16.36 0.59
C ASN A 215 -7.13 15.40 -0.38
N HIS A 216 -7.02 15.84 -1.64
CA HIS A 216 -6.55 15.04 -2.77
C HIS A 216 -5.29 14.22 -2.49
N ASN A 217 -4.37 14.78 -1.71
CA ASN A 217 -3.07 14.21 -1.43
C ASN A 217 -3.00 13.61 -0.03
N THR A 218 -3.46 14.34 0.99
CA THR A 218 -3.28 13.93 2.39
C THR A 218 -4.27 12.85 2.85
N SER A 219 -5.37 12.63 2.13
CA SER A 219 -6.33 11.55 2.41
C SER A 219 -5.90 10.18 1.89
N VAL A 220 -4.85 10.10 1.06
CA VAL A 220 -4.40 8.82 0.47
C VAL A 220 -3.95 7.83 1.54
N LEU A 221 -3.03 8.25 2.42
CA LEU A 221 -2.49 7.38 3.47
C LEU A 221 -3.57 6.87 4.44
N PRO A 222 -4.43 7.72 5.04
CA PRO A 222 -5.52 7.26 5.90
C PRO A 222 -6.46 6.28 5.19
N THR A 223 -6.73 6.50 3.90
CA THR A 223 -7.58 5.61 3.10
C THR A 223 -6.92 4.25 2.90
N LEU A 224 -5.66 4.23 2.47
CA LEU A 224 -4.89 2.99 2.33
C LEU A 224 -4.85 2.23 3.66
N GLN A 225 -4.60 2.91 4.78
CA GLN A 225 -4.62 2.31 6.11
C GLN A 225 -5.97 1.72 6.49
N LYS A 226 -7.08 2.32 6.08
CA LYS A 226 -8.41 1.78 6.36
C LYS A 226 -8.71 0.49 5.58
N PHE A 227 -8.27 0.41 4.33
CA PHE A 227 -8.63 -0.68 3.43
C PHE A 227 -7.59 -1.81 3.35
N LEU A 228 -6.39 -1.61 3.91
CA LEU A 228 -5.28 -2.57 3.82
C LEU A 228 -4.76 -3.07 5.18
N LYS A 229 -5.24 -2.53 6.30
CA LYS A 229 -4.94 -3.05 7.65
C LYS A 229 -5.98 -4.08 8.07
#